data_AF-A0A821X997-F1
#
_entry.id   AF-A0A821X997-F1
#
_cell.length_a   1.000
_cell.length_b   1.000
_cell.length_c   1.000
_cell.angle_alpha   90.00
_cell.angle_beta   90.00
_cell.angle_gamma   90.00
#
_symmetry.space_group_name_H-M   'P 1'
#
loop_
_entity.id
_entity.type
_entity.pdbx_description
1 polymer ?
#
loop_
_entity_poly.entity_id
_entity_poly.type
_entity_poly.pdbx_seq_one_letter_code
_entity_poly.pdbx_strand_id
1 'polypeptide(L)' 'GNLAFEVDNKQAFEVPLKNVSNSNKGKSEITLQFHQPDDAKVSLMEIRFYVPPGDVDGDAVE' A
#
# COMPACT_ATOMS: atom_id res chain seq x y z
N GLY A 1 6.23 4.15 -9.74
CA GLY A 1 6.64 4.53 -8.38
C GLY A 1 6.56 3.32 -7.46
N ASN A 2 7.10 3.46 -6.25
CA ASN A 2 7.03 2.45 -5.18
C ASN A 2 6.33 3.07 -3.96
N LEU A 3 5.62 2.26 -3.19
CA LEU A 3 5.17 2.61 -1.85
C LEU A 3 6.19 2.05 -0.84
N ALA A 4 6.79 2.89 -0.02
CA ALA A 4 7.66 2.47 1.07
C ALA A 4 6.91 2.51 2.40
N PHE A 5 7.11 1.49 3.25
CA PHE A 5 6.61 1.46 4.61
C PHE A 5 7.80 1.45 5.57
N GLU A 6 7.84 2.44 6.48
CA GLU A 6 8.95 2.65 7.39
C GLU A 6 8.56 2.38 8.84
N VAL A 7 9.49 1.81 9.61
CA VAL A 7 9.40 1.66 11.05
C VAL A 7 10.69 2.23 11.63
N ASP A 8 10.57 3.19 12.56
CA ASP A 8 11.72 3.90 13.15
C ASP A 8 12.69 4.51 12.11
N ASN A 9 12.14 5.16 11.08
CA ASN A 9 12.89 5.75 9.94
C ASN A 9 13.75 4.74 9.17
N LYS A 10 13.39 3.46 9.21
CA LYS A 10 14.01 2.40 8.41
C LYS A 10 12.95 1.74 7.56
N GLN A 11 13.24 1.57 6.27
CA GLN A 11 12.36 0.87 5.35
C GLN A 11 12.18 -0.58 5.82
N ALA A 12 10.95 -0.93 6.19
CA ALA A 12 10.59 -2.29 6.54
C ALA A 12 10.30 -3.10 5.26
N PHE A 13 9.51 -2.53 4.35
CA PHE A 13 9.27 -3.10 3.03
C PHE A 13 8.92 -2.02 2.00
N GLU A 14 8.98 -2.41 0.72
CA GLU A 14 8.44 -1.62 -0.38
C GLU A 14 7.48 -2.45 -1.24
N VAL A 15 6.48 -1.78 -1.81
CA VAL A 15 5.54 -2.35 -2.77
C VAL A 15 5.71 -1.61 -4.10
N PRO A 16 6.20 -2.28 -5.15
CA PRO A 16 6.18 -1.72 -6.50
C PRO A 16 4.73 -1.47 -6.94
N LEU A 17 4.38 -0.22 -7.27
CA LEU A 17 2.99 0.12 -7.61
C LEU A 17 2.49 -0.61 -8.86
N LYS A 18 3.39 -1.03 -9.76
CA LYS A 18 3.06 -1.86 -10.93
C LYS A 18 2.49 -3.23 -10.57
N ASN A 19 2.68 -3.70 -9.34
CA ASN A 19 2.16 -4.98 -8.87
C ASN A 19 0.80 -4.81 -8.18
N VAL A 20 0.35 -3.59 -7.91
CA VAL A 20 -0.95 -3.32 -7.29
C VAL A 20 -2.02 -3.33 -8.37
N SER A 21 -2.96 -4.25 -8.26
CA SER A 21 -4.09 -4.41 -9.18
C SER A 21 -5.18 -3.40 -8.94
N ASN A 22 -5.43 -3.07 -7.67
CA ASN A 22 -6.45 -2.13 -7.26
C ASN A 22 -6.11 -1.51 -5.90
N SER A 23 -6.59 -0.31 -5.65
CA SER A 23 -6.43 0.39 -4.37
C SER A 23 -7.74 1.07 -3.97
N ASN A 24 -8.14 0.95 -2.71
CA ASN A 24 -9.34 1.58 -2.17
C ASN A 24 -9.02 2.37 -0.89
N LYS A 25 -9.56 3.58 -0.77
CA LYS A 25 -9.43 4.46 0.39
C LYS A 25 -10.72 4.44 1.21
N GLY A 26 -10.63 3.99 2.45
CA GLY A 26 -11.66 4.16 3.48
C GLY A 26 -11.43 5.41 4.33
N LYS A 27 -12.22 5.57 5.40
CA LYS A 27 -12.15 6.75 6.29
C LYS A 27 -10.79 6.91 7.00
N SER A 28 -10.17 5.79 7.35
CA SER A 28 -8.88 5.73 8.07
C SER A 28 -8.08 4.52 7.63
N GLU A 29 -8.32 4.04 6.43
CA GLU A 29 -7.67 2.84 5.92
C GLU A 29 -7.41 2.95 4.43
N ILE A 30 -6.31 2.33 3.99
CA ILE A 30 -6.00 2.11 2.58
C ILE A 30 -5.87 0.62 2.37
N THR A 31 -6.60 0.09 1.41
CA THR A 31 -6.54 -1.30 1.00
C THR A 31 -5.85 -1.40 -0.36
N LEU A 32 -4.81 -2.22 -0.47
CA LEU A 32 -4.13 -2.56 -1.72
C LEU A 32 -4.41 -4.02 -2.07
N GLN A 33 -4.75 -4.29 -3.32
CA GLN A 33 -5.09 -5.62 -3.81
C GLN A 33 -4.12 -6.03 -4.92
N PHE A 34 -3.83 -7.33 -4.99
CA PHE A 34 -2.84 -7.91 -5.89
C PHE A 34 -3.45 -9.12 -6.62
N HIS A 35 -3.08 -9.33 -7.88
CA HIS A 35 -3.40 -10.55 -8.58
C HIS A 35 -2.55 -11.71 -8.06
N GLN A 36 -3.14 -12.91 -7.93
CA GLN A 36 -2.36 -14.10 -7.63
C GLN A 36 -1.50 -14.44 -8.85
N PRO A 37 -0.18 -14.62 -8.70
CA PRO A 37 0.60 -15.29 -9.73
C PRO A 37 0.18 -16.76 -9.78
N ASP A 38 -0.05 -17.30 -10.98
CA ASP A 38 -0.45 -18.70 -11.19
C ASP A 38 0.62 -19.71 -10.71
N ASP A 39 1.89 -19.29 -10.58
CA ASP A 39 3.04 -20.14 -10.24
C ASP A 39 3.68 -19.82 -8.87
N ALA A 40 2.97 -19.12 -7.99
CA ALA A 40 3.45 -18.79 -6.65
C ALA A 40 2.86 -19.75 -5.60
N LYS A 41 3.74 -20.38 -4.81
CA LYS A 41 3.33 -21.27 -3.70
C LYS A 41 2.60 -20.52 -2.58
N VAL A 42 2.94 -19.25 -2.38
CA VAL A 42 2.31 -18.33 -1.42
C VAL A 42 2.21 -16.98 -2.10
N SER A 43 1.04 -16.36 -2.04
CA SER A 43 0.75 -15.14 -2.78
C SER A 43 0.11 -14.11 -1.86
N LEU A 44 0.64 -12.88 -1.89
CA LEU A 44 0.05 -11.75 -1.19
C LEU A 44 -1.17 -11.26 -1.96
N MET A 45 -2.32 -11.22 -1.30
CA MET A 45 -3.61 -10.90 -1.94
C MET A 45 -4.09 -9.49 -1.66
N GLU A 46 -3.98 -9.09 -0.40
CA GLU A 46 -4.47 -7.82 0.09
C GLU A 46 -3.53 -7.34 1.22
N ILE A 47 -3.24 -6.04 1.22
CA ILE A 47 -2.67 -5.33 2.37
C ILE A 47 -3.67 -4.26 2.77
N ARG A 48 -3.92 -4.12 4.08
CA ARG A 48 -4.70 -3.02 4.62
C ARG A 48 -3.89 -2.22 5.63
N PHE A 49 -3.66 -0.96 5.32
CA PHE A 49 -3.03 0.00 6.20
C PHE A 49 -4.07 0.80 6.93
N TYR A 50 -3.87 1.01 8.24
CA TYR A 50 -4.51 2.11 8.94
C TYR A 50 -3.75 3.40 8.62
N VAL A 51 -4.47 4.47 8.29
CA VAL A 51 -3.91 5.81 8.09
C VAL A 51 -4.67 6.76 9.02
N PRO A 52 -3.97 7.44 9.96
CA PRO A 52 -4.60 8.37 10.87
C PRO A 52 -5.41 9.45 10.13
N PRO A 53 -6.62 9.81 10.60
CA PRO A 53 -7.38 10.90 10.03
C PRO A 53 -6.62 12.22 10.23
N GLY A 54 -6.32 12.92 9.12
CA GLY A 54 -5.54 14.18 9.13
C GLY A 54 -4.25 14.11 8.31
N ASP A 55 -3.67 12.92 8.13
CA ASP A 55 -2.46 12.71 7.31
C ASP A 55 -2.79 12.50 5.82
N VAL A 56 -4.07 12.42 5.48
CA VAL A 56 -4.57 12.17 4.11
C VAL A 56 -4.67 13.43 3.23
N ASP A 57 -4.29 14.60 3.75
CA ASP A 57 -4.29 15.90 3.05
C ASP A 57 -2.87 16.48 2.84
N GLY A 58 -1.82 15.63 2.82
CA GLY A 58 -0.45 16.05 2.49
C GLY A 58 -0.12 15.83 1.02
N ASP A 59 0.14 16.93 0.28
CA ASP A 59 0.61 17.05 -1.11
C ASP A 59 -0.43 16.92 -2.24
N ALA A 60 -1.44 17.79 -2.22
CA ALA A 60 -1.77 18.50 -3.45
C ALA A 60 -0.69 19.56 -3.67
N VAL A 61 0.33 19.24 -4.48
CA VAL A 61 1.19 20.27 -5.07
C VAL A 61 0.31 21.10 -6.01
N GLU A 62 0.20 22.40 -5.73
CA GLU A 62 -0.21 23.39 -6.74
C GLU A 62 0.83 23.48 -7.87
#